data_AF-A0A151SB08-F1
#
_entry.id   AF-A0A151SB08-F1
#
_cell.length_a   1.000
_cell.length_b   1.000
_cell.length_c   1.000
_cell.angle_alpha   90.00
_cell.angle_beta   90.00
_cell.angle_gamma   90.00
#
_symmetry.space_group_name_H-M   'P 1'
#
loop_
_entity.id
_entity.type
_entity.pdbx_description
1 polymer ?
#
loop_
_entity_poly.entity_id
_entity_poly.type
_entity_poly.pdbx_seq_one_letter_code
_entity_poly.pdbx_strand_id
1 'polypeptide(L)' 'MRSFRVGDLVLKVILPMDQKSRHLGKWSYNWKGPFKIDQVYSKNAYVIKELKSKVSNVINGKYLKYFYDRSEF' A
#
# COMPACT_ATOMS: atom_id res chain seq x y z
N MET A 1 -7.19 -15.93 -1.80
CA MET A 1 -6.32 -14.76 -1.57
C MET A 1 -6.30 -13.93 -2.84
N ARG A 2 -6.75 -12.67 -2.82
CA ARG A 2 -6.62 -11.78 -3.99
C ARG A 2 -5.19 -11.24 -4.02
N SER A 3 -4.47 -11.49 -5.10
CA SER A 3 -3.15 -10.90 -5.38
C SER A 3 -3.32 -9.62 -6.18
N PHE A 4 -2.50 -8.62 -5.89
CA PHE A 4 -2.45 -7.40 -6.71
C PHE A 4 -1.88 -7.69 -8.10
N ARG A 5 -2.30 -6.89 -9.08
CA ARG A 5 -1.85 -6.91 -10.47
C ARG A 5 -1.14 -5.59 -10.80
N VAL A 6 -0.28 -5.62 -11.81
CA VAL A 6 0.32 -4.39 -12.35
C VAL A 6 -0.80 -3.42 -12.77
N GLY A 7 -0.69 -2.16 -12.36
CA GLY A 7 -1.69 -1.13 -12.59
C GLY A 7 -2.67 -0.88 -11.44
N ASP A 8 -2.84 -1.84 -10.52
CA ASP A 8 -3.74 -1.69 -9.36
C ASP A 8 -3.32 -0.50 -8.49
N LEU A 9 -4.30 0.27 -8.00
CA LEU A 9 -4.08 1.31 -7.01
C LEU A 9 -4.11 0.73 -5.60
N VAL A 10 -3.13 1.11 -4.79
CA VAL A 10 -2.95 0.59 -3.44
C VAL A 10 -2.56 1.67 -2.43
N LEU A 11 -2.88 1.39 -1.17
CA LEU A 11 -2.36 2.09 0.00
C LEU A 11 -1.26 1.24 0.63
N LYS A 12 -0.22 1.89 1.17
CA LYS A 12 0.90 1.28 1.91
C LYS A 12 0.82 1.64 3.40
N VAL A 13 1.16 0.71 4.29
CA VAL A 13 1.28 0.98 5.72
C VAL A 13 2.49 1.88 6.05
N ILE A 14 2.34 2.85 6.95
CA ILE A 14 3.41 3.77 7.41
C ILE A 14 4.19 3.17 8.58
N LEU A 15 3.50 2.56 9.54
CA LEU A 15 4.08 1.97 10.73
C LEU A 15 3.93 0.44 10.70
N PRO A 16 4.87 -0.31 11.30
CA PRO A 16 4.66 -1.72 11.58
C PRO A 16 3.34 -1.89 12.34
N MET A 17 2.48 -2.82 11.91
CA MET A 17 1.18 -3.06 12.55
C MET A 17 1.32 -3.39 14.06
N ASP A 18 2.49 -3.89 14.46
CA ASP A 18 2.83 -4.26 15.84
C ASP A 18 3.34 -3.07 16.68
N GLN A 19 3.80 -1.99 16.03
CA GLN A 19 4.11 -0.71 16.69
C GLN A 19 2.82 0.11 16.85
N LYS A 20 1.91 -0.38 17.69
CA LYS A 20 0.83 0.45 18.22
C LYS A 20 1.45 1.49 19.14
N SER A 21 1.71 2.67 18.60
CA SER A 21 2.03 3.83 19.42
C SER A 21 0.91 4.03 20.45
N ARG A 22 1.21 3.81 21.74
CA ARG A 22 0.27 4.11 22.84
C ARG A 22 -0.22 5.56 22.81
N HIS A 23 0.51 6.44 22.12
CA HIS A 23 0.25 7.88 22.03
C HIS A 23 -0.72 8.27 20.90
N LEU A 24 -0.86 7.47 19.84
CA LEU A 24 -1.66 7.86 18.65
C LEU A 24 -3.10 7.31 18.66
N GLY A 25 -3.52 6.68 19.76
CA GLY A 25 -4.86 6.10 19.91
C GLY A 25 -5.16 4.97 18.92
N LYS A 26 -6.30 4.29 19.09
CA LYS A 26 -6.73 3.15 18.25
C LYS A 26 -6.99 3.52 16.77
N TRP A 27 -6.94 4.81 16.43
CA TRP A 27 -7.37 5.41 15.17
C TRP A 27 -6.26 6.12 14.40
N SER A 28 -4.99 5.85 14.71
CA SER A 28 -3.88 6.40 13.93
C SER A 28 -4.00 5.94 12.48
N TYR A 29 -4.09 6.89 11.54
CA TYR A 29 -4.13 6.60 10.10
C TYR A 29 -2.80 5.97 9.68
N ASN A 30 -2.74 4.64 9.67
CA ASN A 30 -1.53 3.90 9.36
C ASN A 30 -1.31 3.72 7.85
N TRP A 31 -2.15 4.29 6.97
CA TRP A 31 -2.11 4.05 5.53
C TRP A 31 -1.74 5.33 4.76
N LYS A 32 -0.79 5.24 3.82
CA LYS A 32 -0.37 6.29 2.88
C LYS A 32 -0.71 5.86 1.46
N GLY A 33 -0.95 6.82 0.58
CA GLY A 33 -1.15 6.59 -0.86
C GLY A 33 -2.03 7.66 -1.48
N PRO A 34 -2.50 7.48 -2.72
CA PRO A 34 -2.43 6.24 -3.53
C PRO A 34 -1.07 5.99 -4.21
N PHE A 35 -0.72 4.71 -4.34
CA PHE A 35 0.40 4.20 -5.14
C PHE A 35 -0.14 3.28 -6.25
N LYS A 36 0.65 3.05 -7.29
CA LYS A 36 0.35 2.07 -8.35
C LYS A 36 1.30 0.89 -8.26
N ILE A 37 0.79 -0.33 -8.47
CA ILE A 37 1.65 -1.51 -8.66
C ILE A 37 2.37 -1.40 -10.00
N ASP A 38 3.70 -1.37 -9.95
CA ASP A 38 4.57 -1.32 -11.12
C ASP A 38 4.99 -2.73 -11.55
N GLN A 39 5.28 -3.61 -10.58
CA GLN A 39 5.70 -5.00 -10.83
C GLN A 39 5.21 -5.94 -9.73
N VAL A 40 5.00 -7.20 -10.09
CA VAL A 40 4.58 -8.28 -9.19
C VAL A 40 5.67 -9.35 -9.17
N TYR A 41 6.16 -9.69 -7.97
CA TYR A 41 7.11 -10.78 -7.77
C TYR A 41 6.44 -12.01 -7.14
N SER A 42 7.16 -13.13 -7.11
CA SER A 42 6.77 -14.29 -6.32
C SER A 42 6.80 -13.96 -4.82
N LYS A 43 6.16 -14.81 -4.01
CA LYS A 43 6.18 -14.72 -2.53
C LYS A 43 5.61 -13.41 -1.95
N ASN A 44 4.55 -12.87 -2.58
CA ASN A 44 3.81 -11.70 -2.07
C ASN A 44 4.65 -10.42 -1.97
N ALA A 45 5.60 -10.22 -2.90
CA ALA A 45 6.39 -9.00 -2.99
C ALA A 45 6.01 -8.20 -4.24
N TYR A 46 6.00 -6.88 -4.11
CA TYR A 46 5.49 -5.96 -5.13
C TYR A 46 6.39 -4.74 -5.23
N VAL A 47 6.56 -4.21 -6.44
CA VAL A 47 7.08 -2.85 -6.64
C VAL A 47 5.89 -1.91 -6.70
N ILE A 48 5.87 -0.91 -5.82
CA ILE A 48 4.90 0.18 -5.87
C ILE A 48 5.59 1.45 -6.33
N LYS A 49 4.86 2.28 -7.07
CA LYS A 49 5.31 3.57 -7.57
C LYS A 49 4.36 4.68 -7.13
N GLU A 50 4.91 5.81 -6.71
CA GLU A 50 4.12 7.00 -6.45
C GLU A 50 3.53 7.55 -7.76
N LEU A 51 2.29 8.06 -7.72
CA LEU A 51 1.65 8.56 -8.94
C LEU A 51 2.31 9.85 -9.48
N LYS A 52 2.85 10.69 -8.59
CA LYS A 52 3.43 12.00 -8.93
C LYS A 52 4.96 12.00 -9.00
N SER A 53 5.61 10.92 -8.57
CA SER A 53 7.07 10.85 -8.49
C SER A 53 7.60 9.61 -9.20
N LYS A 54 8.87 9.63 -9.60
CA LYS A 54 9.54 8.46 -10.18
C LYS A 54 10.05 7.49 -9.09
N VAL A 55 9.69 7.71 -7.83
CA VAL A 55 10.15 6.89 -6.71
C VAL A 55 9.37 5.58 -6.70
N SER A 56 10.11 4.47 -6.76
CA SER A 56 9.59 3.12 -6.60
C SER A 56 10.14 2.47 -5.33
N ASN A 57 9.37 1.58 -4.73
CA ASN A 57 9.76 0.84 -3.54
C ASN A 57 9.28 -0.61 -3.62
N VAL A 58 10.09 -1.54 -3.14
CA VAL A 58 9.69 -2.94 -2.99
C VAL A 58 9.02 -3.13 -1.62
N ILE A 59 7.88 -3.83 -1.60
CA ILE A 59 7.09 -4.04 -0.38
C ILE A 59 6.37 -5.40 -0.40
N ASN A 60 6.18 -5.98 0.79
CA ASN A 60 5.35 -7.18 0.94
C ASN A 60 3.85 -6.81 0.87
N GLY A 61 3.06 -7.61 0.16
CA GLY A 61 1.63 -7.42 -0.02
C GLY A 61 0.83 -7.42 1.29
N LYS A 62 1.36 -7.99 2.39
CA LYS A 62 0.72 -7.91 3.72
C LYS A 62 0.60 -6.46 4.23
N TYR A 63 1.40 -5.55 3.68
CA TYR A 63 1.43 -4.14 4.02
C TYR A 63 0.72 -3.26 2.98
N LEU A 64 -0.03 -3.87 2.07
CA LEU A 64 -0.79 -3.20 1.01
C LEU A 64 -2.28 -3.43 1.18
N LYS A 65 -3.08 -2.45 0.76
CA LYS A 65 -4.54 -2.55 0.64
C LYS A 65 -4.99 -1.93 -0.67
N TYR A 66 -6.02 -2.48 -1.30
CA TYR A 66 -6.64 -1.85 -2.48
C TYR A 66 -7.12 -0.42 -2.15
N PHE A 67 -6.81 0.50 -3.05
CA PHE A 67 -7.38 1.83 -3.09
C PHE A 67 -8.46 1.84 -4.17
N TYR A 68 -9.71 2.05 -3.78
CA TYR A 68 -10.82 2.24 -4.71
C TYR A 68 -11.07 3.73 -4.78
N ASP A 69 -10.85 4.33 -5.95
CA ASP A 69 -11.15 5.73 -6.14
C ASP A 69 -12.67 5.92 -6.11
N ARG A 70 -13.14 6.90 -5.34
CA ARG A 70 -14.57 7.12 -5.13
C ARG A 70 -15.24 7.75 -6.35
N SER A 71 -14.47 8.22 -7.34
CA SER A 71 -14.99 8.87 -8.56
C SER A 71 -15.57 7.86 -9.57
N GLU A 72 -15.42 6.56 -9.32
CA GLU A 72 -15.99 5.49 -10.14
C GLU A 72 -17.37 5.00 -9.63
N PHE A 73 -17.99 5.72 -8.70
CA PHE A 73 -19.34 5.47 -8.16
C PHE A 73 -20.23 6.71 -8.22
#